data_AF-A0A661WFL5-F1
#
_entry.id   AF-A0A661WFL5-F1
#
_cell.length_a   1.000
_cell.length_b   1.000
_cell.length_c   1.000
_cell.angle_alpha   90.00
_cell.angle_beta   90.00
_cell.angle_gamma   90.00
#
_symmetry.space_group_name_H-M   'P 1'
#
loop_
_entity.id
_entity.type
_entity.pdbx_description
1 polymer ?
#
loop_
_entity_poly.entity_id
_entity_poly.type
_entity_poly.pdbx_seq_one_letter_code
_entity_poly.pdbx_strand_id
1 'polypeptide(L)'
;MVTEISAKTILNHVKQPDTWLGLKYNMNLYRDCQHQCIYCDSRSECYRLGDLADIRAKVNALELLKDALSRKRVRGTVGFGSMNDL
;
A
#
# COMPACT_ATOMS: atom_id res chain seq x y z
N MET A 1 2.38 18.00 1.56
CA MET A 1 0.94 18.31 1.77
C MET A 1 0.16 17.00 1.76
N VAL A 2 -1.02 16.91 2.39
CA VAL A 2 -1.85 15.70 2.32
C VAL A 2 -2.98 15.94 1.33
N THR A 3 -3.15 15.02 0.39
CA THR A 3 -4.21 15.06 -0.62
C THR A 3 -5.08 13.82 -0.49
N GLU A 4 -6.37 13.97 -0.79
CA GLU A 4 -7.33 12.88 -0.70
C GLU A 4 -7.48 12.20 -2.07
N ILE A 5 -7.48 10.86 -2.07
CA ILE A 5 -7.69 10.06 -3.27
C ILE A 5 -8.68 8.92 -3.02
N SER A 6 -9.37 8.50 -4.08
CA SER A 6 -10.15 7.27 -4.10
C SER A 6 -9.33 6.13 -4.70
N ALA A 7 -9.35 4.96 -4.07
CA ALA A 7 -8.68 3.76 -4.56
C ALA A 7 -9.67 2.71 -5.07
N LYS A 8 -9.16 1.77 -5.88
CA LYS A 8 -9.93 0.60 -6.35
C LYS A 8 -9.76 -0.62 -5.42
N THR A 9 -8.61 -0.70 -4.76
CA THR A 9 -8.23 -1.84 -3.91
C THR A 9 -7.44 -1.36 -2.70
N ILE A 10 -7.60 -2.05 -1.57
CA ILE A 10 -6.86 -1.76 -0.34
C ILE A 10 -6.02 -2.95 0.15
N LEU A 11 -6.44 -4.18 -0.13
CA LEU A 11 -5.83 -5.41 0.38
C LEU A 11 -5.52 -6.38 -0.77
N ASN A 12 -4.24 -6.70 -0.97
CA ASN A 12 -3.75 -7.53 -2.08
C ASN A 12 -3.07 -8.80 -1.58
N HIS A 13 -3.06 -9.85 -2.41
CA HIS A 13 -2.31 -11.08 -2.12
C HIS A 13 -0.81 -10.87 -2.35
N VAL A 14 0.01 -11.36 -1.42
CA VAL A 14 1.47 -11.46 -1.61
C VAL A 14 1.79 -12.78 -2.29
N LYS A 15 2.74 -12.77 -3.23
CA LYS A 15 3.21 -13.99 -3.92
C LYS A 15 3.72 -15.00 -2.89
N GLN A 16 3.36 -16.27 -3.05
CA GLN A 16 3.69 -17.33 -2.11
C GLN A 16 4.72 -18.31 -2.69
N PRO A 17 5.61 -18.90 -1.86
CA PRO A 17 5.77 -18.60 -0.43
C PRO A 17 6.45 -17.25 -0.19
N ASP A 18 5.99 -16.49 0.79
CA ASP A 18 6.74 -15.31 1.27
C ASP A 18 7.69 -15.75 2.38
N THR A 19 8.96 -15.96 2.02
CA THR A 19 9.98 -16.52 2.93
C THR A 19 10.63 -15.47 3.82
N TRP A 20 10.38 -14.18 3.58
CA TRP A 20 11.05 -13.09 4.30
C TRP A 20 10.26 -12.65 5.52
N LEU A 21 8.98 -12.37 5.34
CA LEU A 21 8.13 -11.76 6.37
C LEU A 21 6.90 -12.61 6.71
N GLY A 22 6.68 -13.73 6.03
CA GLY A 22 5.52 -14.61 6.24
C GLY A 22 4.19 -13.93 5.91
N LEU A 23 4.18 -12.95 5.01
CA LEU A 23 3.00 -12.18 4.65
C LEU A 23 2.10 -12.98 3.71
N LYS A 24 0.79 -12.98 4.02
CA LYS A 24 -0.23 -13.48 3.10
C LYS A 24 -0.85 -12.35 2.28
N TYR A 25 -0.99 -11.19 2.90
CA TYR A 25 -1.61 -10.03 2.33
C TYR A 25 -0.76 -8.78 2.55
N ASN A 26 -0.90 -7.79 1.66
CA ASN A 26 -0.32 -6.48 1.81
C ASN A 26 -1.42 -5.42 1.71
N MET A 27 -1.36 -4.42 2.59
CA MET A 27 -2.29 -3.31 2.67
C MET A 27 -1.55 -1.97 2.70
N ASN A 28 -2.11 -0.97 2.01
CA ASN A 28 -1.59 0.40 2.05
C ASN A 28 -2.73 1.42 2.19
N LEU A 29 -2.63 2.26 3.23
CA LEU A 29 -3.60 3.32 3.52
C LEU A 29 -3.25 4.62 2.78
N TYR A 30 -1.96 4.85 2.61
CA TYR A 30 -1.41 6.03 1.98
C TYR A 30 -0.64 5.65 0.70
N ARG A 31 -0.33 6.65 -0.11
CA ARG A 31 0.72 6.58 -1.11
C ARG A 31 1.72 7.69 -0.85
N ASP A 32 2.97 7.40 -1.19
CA ASP A 32 4.11 8.30 -1.12
C ASP A 32 4.48 8.71 0.31
N CYS A 33 5.47 9.59 0.41
CA CYS A 33 6.14 9.90 1.66
C CYS A 33 6.94 11.21 1.55
N GLN A 34 6.89 12.04 2.59
CA GLN A 34 7.57 13.33 2.61
C GLN A 34 9.08 13.26 2.93
N HIS A 35 9.62 12.10 3.28
CA HIS A 35 11.04 11.93 3.65
C HIS A 35 12.04 12.17 2.51
N GLN A 36 11.61 12.08 1.24
CA GLN A 36 12.45 12.36 0.07
C GLN A 36 13.81 11.62 0.05
N CYS A 37 13.85 10.40 0.60
CA CYS A 37 15.07 9.60 0.68
C CYS A 37 15.70 9.41 -0.70
N ILE A 38 17.00 9.69 -0.83
CA ILE A 38 17.75 9.54 -2.09
C ILE A 38 17.83 8.09 -2.57
N TYR A 39 17.67 7.13 -1.67
CA TYR A 39 17.70 5.69 -1.92
C TYR A 39 16.30 5.06 -2.01
N CYS A 40 15.23 5.87 -2.07
CA CYS A 40 13.87 5.34 -2.14
C CYS A 40 13.63 4.67 -3.50
N ASP A 41 13.38 3.36 -3.49
CA ASP A 41 13.10 2.58 -4.71
C ASP A 41 11.88 3.12 -5.50
N SER A 42 10.91 3.72 -4.81
CA SER A 42 9.73 4.33 -5.45
C SER A 42 10.07 5.49 -6.38
N ARG A 43 11.29 6.06 -6.32
CA ARG A 43 11.78 7.08 -7.26
C ARG A 43 12.12 6.52 -8.64
N SER A 44 12.25 5.20 -8.76
CA SER A 44 12.56 4.55 -10.03
C SER A 44 11.45 4.79 -11.07
N GLU A 45 11.86 5.20 -12.28
CA GLU A 45 10.93 5.51 -13.37
C GLU A 45 10.05 4.32 -13.76
N CYS A 46 10.49 3.08 -13.51
CA CYS A 46 9.73 1.87 -13.76
C CYS A 46 8.34 1.86 -13.08
N TYR A 47 8.18 2.56 -11.95
CA TYR A 47 6.91 2.68 -11.23
C TYR A 47 6.02 3.83 -11.72
N ARG A 48 6.56 4.78 -12.49
CA ARG A 48 5.83 5.92 -13.09
C ARG A 48 4.97 6.69 -12.08
N LEU A 49 5.49 6.90 -10.87
CA LEU A 49 4.76 7.56 -9.78
C LEU A 49 4.81 9.09 -9.84
N GLY A 50 5.81 9.66 -10.51
CA GLY A 50 6.04 11.10 -10.58
C GLY A 50 6.64 11.63 -9.27
N ASP A 51 6.23 12.83 -8.87
CA ASP A 51 6.64 13.43 -7.60
C ASP A 51 6.01 12.69 -6.41
N LEU A 52 6.83 12.42 -5.39
CA LEU A 52 6.49 11.67 -4.19
C LEU A 52 6.38 12.58 -2.95
N ALA A 53 6.56 13.90 -3.10
CA ALA A 53 6.62 14.84 -1.98
C ALA A 53 5.29 15.01 -1.21
N ASP A 54 4.16 14.66 -1.82
CA ASP A 54 2.84 14.77 -1.24
C ASP A 54 2.24 13.42 -0.86
N ILE A 55 1.72 13.33 0.36
CA ILE A 55 1.04 12.13 0.84
C ILE A 55 -0.36 12.09 0.23
N ARG A 56 -0.71 10.95 -0.39
CA ARG A 56 -2.06 10.71 -0.91
C ARG A 56 -2.81 9.74 0.00
N ALA A 57 -3.79 10.24 0.74
CA ALA A 57 -4.61 9.47 1.68
C ALA A 57 -5.85 8.87 1.00
N LYS A 58 -6.09 7.57 1.21
CA LYS A 58 -7.24 6.87 0.62
C LYS A 58 -8.50 7.05 1.47
N VAL A 59 -9.41 7.91 1.04
CA VAL A 59 -10.62 8.24 1.84
C VAL A 59 -11.63 7.10 1.90
N ASN A 60 -11.68 6.25 0.86
CA ASN A 60 -12.56 5.08 0.81
C ASN A 60 -11.93 3.80 1.39
N ALA A 61 -10.86 3.92 2.17
CA ALA A 61 -10.11 2.76 2.68
C ALA A 61 -10.96 1.83 3.57
N LEU A 62 -11.79 2.39 4.46
CA LEU A 62 -12.62 1.59 5.37
C LEU A 62 -13.66 0.75 4.64
N GLU A 63 -14.33 1.35 3.65
CA GLU A 63 -15.31 0.66 2.81
C GLU A 63 -14.65 -0.47 2.02
N LEU A 64 -13.55 -0.16 1.33
CA LEU A 64 -12.78 -1.16 0.58
C LEU A 64 -12.26 -2.28 1.48
N LEU A 65 -11.87 -1.98 2.71
CA LEU A 65 -11.31 -2.97 3.63
C LEU A 65 -12.39 -3.92 4.11
N LYS A 66 -13.57 -3.39 4.48
CA LYS A 66 -14.72 -4.20 4.87
C LYS A 66 -15.12 -5.17 3.76
N ASP A 67 -15.21 -4.68 2.53
CA ASP A 67 -15.54 -5.49 1.36
C ASP A 67 -14.42 -6.48 1.00
N ALA A 68 -13.15 -6.10 1.10
CA ALA A 68 -12.04 -6.99 0.83
C ALA A 68 -11.96 -8.14 1.84
N LEU A 69 -12.16 -7.86 3.13
CA LEU A 69 -12.11 -8.84 4.22
C LEU A 69 -13.26 -9.84 4.16
N SER A 70 -14.49 -9.39 3.85
CA SER A 70 -15.67 -10.27 3.76
C SER A 70 -15.51 -11.39 2.73
N ARG A 71 -14.71 -11.13 1.68
CA ARG A 71 -14.41 -12.06 0.59
C ARG A 71 -13.24 -13.00 0.89
N LYS A 72 -12.42 -12.76 1.93
CA LYS A 72 -11.30 -13.65 2.26
C LYS A 72 -11.79 -14.91 2.98
N ARG A 73 -11.22 -16.06 2.57
CA ARG A 73 -11.48 -17.38 3.15
C ARG A 73 -10.25 -17.99 3.84
N VAL A 74 -9.08 -17.40 3.61
CA VAL A 74 -7.81 -17.86 4.17
C VAL A 74 -7.28 -16.79 5.12
N ARG A 75 -7.03 -17.16 6.38
CA ARG A 75 -6.37 -16.27 7.35
C ARG A 75 -4.88 -16.17 7.03
N GLY A 76 -4.26 -15.05 7.39
CA GLY A 76 -2.83 -14.86 7.25
C GLY A 76 -2.40 -13.46 7.62
N THR A 77 -1.10 -13.27 7.76
CA THR A 77 -0.49 -12.00 8.18
C THR A 77 -0.70 -10.92 7.12
N VAL A 78 -1.06 -9.72 7.57
CA VAL A 78 -1.20 -8.52 6.74
C VAL A 78 0.01 -7.64 6.99
N GLY A 79 0.79 -7.38 5.95
CA GLY A 79 1.84 -6.38 5.97
C GLY A 79 1.26 -4.99 5.69
N PHE A 80 1.85 -3.99 6.32
CA PHE A 80 1.56 -2.57 6.08
C PHE A 80 2.77 -1.95 5.39
N GLY A 81 2.55 -1.24 4.28
CA GLY A 81 3.63 -0.53 3.58
C GLY A 81 3.51 -0.61 2.06
N SER A 82 4.64 -0.67 1.36
CA SER A 82 4.79 -0.59 -0.11
C SER A 82 4.51 0.80 -0.69
N MET A 83 5.60 1.51 -1.04
CA MET A 83 5.58 2.82 -1.70
C MET A 83 4.82 3.91 -0.91
N ASN A 84 4.88 3.81 0.40
CA ASN A 84 4.48 4.81 1.38
C ASN A 84 5.29 4.55 2.64
N ASP A 85 5.42 5.57 3.47
CA ASP A 85 6.04 5.41 4.78
C ASP A 85 4.95 5.24 5.83
N LEU A 86 5.21 4.34 6.77
CA LEU A 86 4.24 3.92 7.78
C LEU A 86 4.63 4.45 9.16
#